data_AF-A0A7W1YR84-F1
#
_entry.id   AF-A0A7W1YR84-F1
#
_cell.length_a   1.000
_cell.length_b   1.000
_cell.length_c   1.000
_cell.angle_alpha   90.00
_cell.angle_beta   90.00
_cell.angle_gamma   90.00
#
_symmetry.space_group_name_H-M   'P 1'
#
loop_
_entity.id
_entity.type
_entity.pdbx_description
1 polymer ?
#
loop_
_entity_poly.entity_id
_entity_poly.type
_entity_poly.pdbx_seq_one_letter_code
_entity_poly.pdbx_strand_id
1 'polypeptide(L)'
;MDLATLVPAIVGLLSPLLPYLVKASDGAASEAGKKIGGAAWDHAKTIWQKLRPAVVANHTTAEAVQDVIDNPQDSDAQAALRKELRKLLQTQPELVKELQAAVTDAQRAGVIVNVSGERNIGVGGNANGSTFITGDGNSVGDDKRQGAFVSGGTVHGAVVGTNTGTITGNYGTPAGQAQDDPLTPIIAQLRSVTAQMQQRGKGDDAEDVEEVARILDQAVRAQVDGKSERRAAKLNDARTKLQAVAQQNSGLQKLQQLLSDV
;
A
#
# COMPACT_ATOMS: atom_id res chain seq x y z
N MET A 1 0.33 12.16 12.99
CA MET A 1 -0.79 12.50 12.10
C MET A 1 -0.49 13.86 11.50
N ASP A 2 -0.75 14.10 10.22
CA ASP A 2 -0.53 15.40 9.57
C ASP A 2 -1.86 16.16 9.36
N LEU A 3 -1.84 17.40 8.86
CA LEU A 3 -3.08 18.16 8.59
C LEU A 3 -3.96 17.52 7.51
N ALA A 4 -3.35 16.79 6.56
CA ALA A 4 -4.08 16.13 5.49
C ALA A 4 -4.96 15.00 6.01
N THR A 5 -4.53 14.32 7.07
CA THR A 5 -5.25 13.22 7.74
C THR A 5 -6.07 13.68 8.94
N LEU A 6 -5.61 14.68 9.69
CA LEU A 6 -6.29 15.21 10.88
C LEU A 6 -7.61 15.90 10.54
N VAL A 7 -7.61 16.79 9.54
CA VAL A 7 -8.78 17.61 9.22
C VAL A 7 -9.98 16.76 8.78
N PRO A 8 -9.84 15.80 7.83
CA PRO A 8 -10.94 14.90 7.49
C PRO A 8 -11.43 14.07 8.68
N ALA A 9 -10.52 13.67 9.58
CA ALA A 9 -10.92 12.91 10.75
C ALA A 9 -11.76 13.72 11.74
N ILE A 10 -11.36 14.99 11.98
CA ILE A 10 -12.14 15.92 12.81
C ILE A 10 -13.51 16.16 12.18
N VAL A 11 -13.58 16.46 10.88
CA VAL A 11 -14.86 16.72 10.21
C VAL A 11 -15.75 15.48 10.24
N GLY A 12 -15.23 14.30 9.92
CA GLY A 12 -16.00 13.05 9.96
C GLY A 12 -16.55 12.71 11.35
N LEU A 13 -15.80 13.02 12.40
CA LEU A 13 -16.26 12.81 13.78
C LEU A 13 -17.28 13.87 14.22
N LEU A 14 -17.05 15.14 13.86
CA LEU A 14 -17.84 16.26 14.33
C LEU A 14 -19.13 16.45 13.53
N SER A 15 -19.13 16.31 12.21
CA SER A 15 -20.29 16.61 11.33
C SER A 15 -21.62 16.06 11.83
N PRO A 16 -21.79 14.75 12.12
CA PRO A 16 -23.07 14.23 12.61
C PRO A 16 -23.44 14.72 14.02
N LEU A 17 -22.49 15.26 14.77
CA LEU A 17 -22.63 15.65 16.19
C LEU A 17 -22.68 17.16 16.40
N LEU A 18 -22.22 17.96 15.44
CA LEU A 18 -22.13 19.42 15.51
C LEU A 18 -23.43 20.10 15.95
N PRO A 19 -24.62 19.75 15.39
CA PRO A 19 -25.88 20.36 15.81
C PRO A 19 -26.17 20.19 17.31
N TYR A 20 -25.69 19.10 17.91
CA TYR A 20 -25.87 18.79 19.31
C TYR A 20 -24.74 19.35 20.18
N LEU A 21 -23.51 19.38 19.66
CA LEU A 21 -22.33 19.89 20.35
C LEU A 21 -22.40 21.40 20.57
N VAL A 22 -22.92 22.15 19.59
CA VAL A 22 -23.16 23.59 19.73
C VAL A 22 -24.21 23.84 20.80
N LYS A 23 -25.37 23.16 20.73
CA LYS A 23 -26.42 23.28 21.75
C LYS A 23 -25.95 22.88 23.16
N ALA A 24 -25.12 21.84 23.27
CA ALA A 24 -24.57 21.40 24.54
C ALA A 24 -23.52 22.37 25.11
N SER A 25 -22.83 23.15 24.25
CA SER A 25 -21.86 24.15 24.69
C SER A 25 -22.50 25.39 25.32
N ASP A 26 -23.81 25.59 25.13
CA ASP A 26 -24.59 26.68 25.73
C ASP A 26 -25.19 26.31 27.11
N GLY A 27 -24.76 25.18 27.70
CA GLY A 27 -25.18 24.76 29.04
C GLY A 27 -26.45 23.89 29.09
N ALA A 28 -27.04 23.56 27.94
CA ALA A 28 -28.17 22.64 27.88
C ALA A 28 -27.71 21.18 28.08
N ALA A 29 -28.34 20.46 29.01
CA ALA A 29 -28.18 19.02 29.13
C ALA A 29 -28.67 18.34 27.84
N SER A 30 -27.74 17.79 27.05
CA SER A 30 -28.07 17.20 25.75
C SER A 30 -28.40 15.72 25.91
N GLU A 31 -29.66 15.35 25.71
CA GLU A 31 -30.12 13.96 25.57
C GLU A 31 -29.43 13.21 24.41
N ALA A 32 -28.75 13.93 23.50
CA ALA A 32 -27.99 13.34 22.40
C ALA A 32 -26.85 12.44 22.89
N GLY A 33 -26.18 12.79 24.00
CA GLY A 33 -25.12 11.97 24.59
C GLY A 33 -25.61 10.62 25.14
N LYS A 34 -26.92 10.45 25.35
CA LYS A 34 -27.51 9.17 25.79
C LYS A 34 -27.86 8.24 24.62
N LYS A 35 -28.12 8.78 23.43
CA LYS A 35 -28.47 8.01 22.22
C LYS A 35 -27.26 7.72 21.34
N ILE A 36 -26.26 8.60 21.38
CA ILE A 36 -25.02 8.51 20.63
C ILE A 36 -24.00 7.92 21.60
N GLY A 37 -23.46 6.73 21.29
CA GLY A 37 -22.60 5.97 22.20
C GLY A 37 -21.57 6.84 22.93
N GLY A 38 -21.52 6.71 24.26
CA GLY A 38 -20.89 7.68 25.16
C GLY A 38 -19.44 8.04 24.80
N ALA A 39 -18.62 7.06 24.42
CA ALA A 39 -17.24 7.31 24.05
C ALA A 39 -17.09 8.23 22.81
N ALA A 40 -17.86 7.99 21.75
CA ALA A 40 -17.80 8.83 20.54
C ALA A 40 -18.26 10.27 20.84
N TRP A 41 -19.29 10.41 21.67
CA TRP A 41 -19.78 11.71 22.12
C TRP A 41 -18.74 12.47 22.95
N ASP A 42 -18.13 11.83 23.95
CA ASP A 42 -17.16 12.45 24.85
C ASP A 42 -15.90 12.91 24.10
N HIS A 43 -15.42 12.09 23.16
CA HIS A 43 -14.29 12.46 22.31
C HIS A 43 -14.63 13.61 21.35
N ALA A 44 -15.80 13.58 20.70
CA ALA A 44 -16.24 14.66 19.83
C ALA A 44 -16.43 15.97 20.60
N LYS A 45 -16.99 15.90 21.82
CA LYS A 45 -17.13 17.04 22.71
C LYS A 45 -15.77 17.64 23.09
N THR A 46 -14.81 16.80 23.45
CA THR A 46 -13.44 17.24 23.79
C THR A 46 -12.77 17.95 22.61
N ILE A 47 -12.89 17.39 21.41
CA ILE A 47 -12.33 17.98 20.18
C ILE A 47 -13.01 19.31 19.88
N TRP A 48 -14.34 19.38 19.95
CA TRP A 48 -15.09 20.60 19.72
C TRP A 48 -14.75 21.71 20.73
N GLN A 49 -14.60 21.39 22.01
CA GLN A 49 -14.25 22.36 23.04
C GLN A 49 -12.89 23.02 22.79
N LYS A 50 -11.91 22.25 22.30
CA LYS A 50 -10.59 22.77 21.90
C LYS A 50 -10.65 23.60 20.63
N LEU A 51 -11.47 23.18 19.66
CA LEU A 51 -11.55 23.81 18.35
C LEU A 51 -12.40 25.10 18.34
N ARG A 52 -13.47 25.15 19.14
CA ARG A 52 -14.47 26.23 19.14
C ARG A 52 -13.89 27.64 19.30
N PRO A 53 -12.95 27.93 20.22
CA PRO A 53 -12.40 29.28 20.36
C PRO A 53 -11.75 29.79 19.07
N ALA A 54 -11.02 28.92 18.38
CA ALA A 54 -10.39 29.25 17.11
C ALA A 54 -11.40 29.43 15.97
N VAL A 55 -12.46 28.61 15.93
CA VAL A 55 -13.56 28.72 14.96
C VAL A 55 -14.31 30.03 15.14
N VAL A 56 -14.69 30.39 16.38
CA VAL A 56 -15.44 31.63 16.66
C VAL A 56 -14.61 32.87 16.32
N ALA A 57 -13.28 32.81 16.47
CA ALA A 57 -12.38 33.89 16.10
C ALA A 57 -12.20 34.05 14.58
N ASN A 58 -12.66 33.09 13.76
CA ASN A 58 -12.50 33.08 12.32
C ASN A 58 -13.86 33.00 11.60
N HIS A 59 -14.33 34.13 11.07
CA HIS A 59 -15.66 34.24 10.46
C HIS A 59 -15.92 33.20 9.36
N THR A 60 -14.97 32.98 8.44
CA THR A 60 -15.18 32.04 7.32
C THR A 60 -15.28 30.59 7.79
N THR A 61 -14.53 30.23 8.84
CA THR A 61 -14.63 28.90 9.45
C THR A 61 -15.92 28.74 10.25
N ALA A 62 -16.37 29.81 10.93
CA ALA A 62 -17.65 29.80 11.64
C ALA A 62 -18.84 29.63 10.69
N GLU A 63 -18.85 30.30 9.55
CA GLU A 63 -19.85 30.11 8.50
C GLU A 63 -19.86 28.67 7.98
N ALA A 64 -18.70 28.11 7.65
CA ALA A 64 -18.61 26.72 7.20
C ALA A 64 -19.05 25.70 8.27
N VAL A 65 -18.89 26.02 9.56
CA VAL A 65 -19.47 25.20 10.64
C VAL A 65 -20.99 25.31 10.67
N GLN A 66 -21.55 26.50 10.45
CA GLN A 66 -23.00 26.71 10.40
C GLN A 66 -23.62 25.94 9.23
N ASP A 67 -23.01 25.95 8.05
CA ASP A 67 -23.48 25.18 6.89
C ASP A 67 -23.57 23.67 7.21
N VAL A 68 -22.59 23.13 7.94
CA VAL A 68 -22.59 21.73 8.39
C VAL A 68 -23.60 21.47 9.52
N ILE A 69 -23.89 22.47 10.37
CA ILE A 69 -24.96 22.35 11.37
C ILE A 69 -26.32 22.24 10.69
N ASP A 70 -26.55 23.04 9.66
CA ASP A 70 -27.81 23.09 8.94
C ASP A 70 -27.99 21.83 8.09
N ASN A 71 -26.93 21.33 7.46
CA ASN A 71 -26.93 20.09 6.68
C ASN A 71 -25.74 19.18 7.01
N PRO A 72 -25.82 18.38 8.10
CA PRO A 72 -24.71 17.53 8.56
C PRO A 72 -24.23 16.45 7.60
N GLN A 73 -25.06 16.05 6.63
CA GLN A 73 -24.78 15.02 5.63
C GLN A 73 -24.44 15.59 4.25
N ASP A 74 -24.47 16.92 4.08
CA ASP A 74 -24.10 17.55 2.82
C ASP A 74 -22.58 17.48 2.61
N SER A 75 -22.18 16.80 1.53
CA SER A 75 -20.79 16.61 1.16
C SER A 75 -20.09 17.93 0.85
N ASP A 76 -20.80 18.91 0.30
CA ASP A 76 -20.24 20.20 -0.10
C ASP A 76 -19.99 21.07 1.13
N ALA A 77 -20.94 21.13 2.06
CA ALA A 77 -20.74 21.77 3.36
C ALA A 77 -19.56 21.16 4.13
N GLN A 78 -19.46 19.83 4.17
CA GLN A 78 -18.33 19.14 4.79
C GLN A 78 -16.99 19.42 4.06
N ALA A 79 -16.99 19.54 2.74
CA ALA A 79 -15.81 19.92 1.97
C ALA A 79 -15.37 21.35 2.24
N ALA A 80 -16.32 22.29 2.33
CA ALA A 80 -16.06 23.68 2.71
C ALA A 80 -15.45 23.76 4.11
N LEU A 81 -16.02 23.05 5.09
CA LEU A 81 -15.48 22.99 6.45
C LEU A 81 -14.06 22.40 6.48
N ARG A 82 -13.77 21.33 5.72
CA ARG A 82 -12.41 20.78 5.61
C ARG A 82 -11.42 21.82 5.07
N LYS A 83 -11.82 22.59 4.06
CA LYS A 83 -10.95 23.61 3.45
C LYS A 83 -10.63 24.74 4.43
N GLU A 84 -11.64 25.30 5.08
CA GLU A 84 -11.46 26.43 6.01
C GLU A 84 -10.75 25.99 7.29
N LEU A 85 -11.10 24.83 7.83
CA LEU A 85 -10.41 24.26 9.00
C LEU A 85 -8.92 24.00 8.72
N ARG A 86 -8.56 23.56 7.51
CA ARG A 86 -7.15 23.38 7.14
C ARG A 86 -6.40 24.72 7.17
N LYS A 87 -6.97 25.79 6.63
CA LYS A 87 -6.36 27.13 6.66
C LYS A 87 -6.22 27.65 8.08
N LEU A 88 -7.25 27.48 8.91
CA LEU A 88 -7.26 27.87 10.32
C LEU A 88 -6.15 27.17 11.11
N LEU A 89 -5.99 25.86 10.91
CA LEU A 89 -5.03 25.06 11.67
C LEU A 89 -3.58 25.24 11.19
N GLN A 90 -3.36 25.65 9.94
CA GLN A 90 -2.03 26.00 9.45
C GLN A 90 -1.39 27.15 10.24
N THR A 91 -2.19 28.04 10.81
CA THR A 91 -1.70 29.18 11.59
C THR A 91 -1.62 28.90 13.10
N GLN A 92 -2.04 27.70 13.55
CA GLN A 92 -2.16 27.34 14.97
C GLN A 92 -1.50 26.00 15.29
N PRO A 93 -0.15 25.91 15.24
CA PRO A 93 0.58 24.65 15.41
C PRO A 93 0.37 23.98 16.77
N GLU A 94 0.17 24.74 17.85
CA GLU A 94 -0.11 24.18 19.18
C GLU A 94 -1.49 23.53 19.26
N LEU A 95 -2.52 24.20 18.70
CA LEU A 95 -3.87 23.62 18.59
C LEU A 95 -3.87 22.33 17.76
N VAL A 96 -3.05 22.28 16.71
CA VAL A 96 -2.88 21.06 15.90
C VAL A 96 -2.37 19.90 16.76
N LYS A 97 -1.35 20.11 17.60
CA LYS A 97 -0.83 19.04 18.48
C LYS A 97 -1.90 18.54 19.44
N GLU A 98 -2.67 19.44 20.05
CA GLU A 98 -3.74 19.08 20.97
C GLU A 98 -4.85 18.27 20.29
N LEU A 99 -5.24 18.68 19.08
CA LEU A 99 -6.25 17.99 18.28
C LEU A 99 -5.77 16.62 17.81
N GLN A 100 -4.48 16.49 17.44
CA GLN A 100 -3.89 15.19 17.10
C GLN A 100 -3.93 14.21 18.26
N ALA A 101 -3.62 14.66 19.47
CA ALA A 101 -3.72 13.83 20.67
C ALA A 101 -5.17 13.38 20.89
N ALA A 102 -6.12 14.32 20.86
CA ALA A 102 -7.53 14.02 21.08
C ALA A 102 -8.12 13.04 20.04
N VAL A 103 -7.77 13.18 18.76
CA VAL A 103 -8.19 12.25 17.69
C VAL A 103 -7.54 10.88 17.86
N THR A 104 -6.26 10.83 18.24
CA THR A 104 -5.56 9.57 18.50
C THR A 104 -6.18 8.81 19.68
N ASP A 105 -6.56 9.52 20.73
CA ASP A 105 -7.23 8.92 21.89
C ASP A 105 -8.60 8.36 21.51
N ALA A 106 -9.36 9.08 20.67
CA ALA A 106 -10.64 8.58 20.14
C ALA A 106 -10.44 7.29 19.32
N GLN A 107 -9.41 7.25 18.46
CA GLN A 107 -9.08 6.06 17.67
C GLN A 107 -8.67 4.88 18.57
N ARG A 108 -7.89 5.11 19.63
CA ARG A 108 -7.51 4.08 20.60
C ARG A 108 -8.72 3.54 21.38
N ALA A 109 -9.71 4.38 21.63
CA ALA A 109 -10.98 3.99 22.24
C ALA A 109 -11.93 3.25 21.28
N GLY A 110 -11.51 2.99 20.04
CA GLY A 110 -12.31 2.28 19.03
C GLY A 110 -13.41 3.14 18.41
N VAL A 111 -13.33 4.47 18.54
CA VAL A 111 -14.27 5.37 17.85
C VAL A 111 -13.98 5.33 16.35
N ILE A 112 -14.89 4.74 15.60
CA ILE A 112 -14.80 4.68 14.14
C ILE A 112 -15.08 6.08 13.59
N VAL A 113 -14.10 6.64 12.89
CA VAL A 113 -14.23 7.92 12.20
C VAL A 113 -14.74 7.64 10.78
N ASN A 114 -16.02 7.94 10.54
CA ASN A 114 -16.58 7.91 9.20
C ASN A 114 -16.01 9.08 8.40
N VAL A 115 -15.12 8.81 7.45
CA VAL A 115 -14.58 9.83 6.55
C VAL A 115 -15.53 9.95 5.35
N SER A 116 -16.28 11.05 5.27
CA SER A 116 -17.25 11.33 4.21
C SER A 116 -16.70 12.33 3.18
N GLY A 117 -17.03 12.10 1.91
CA GLY A 117 -16.62 12.90 0.75
C GLY A 117 -16.05 12.06 -0.40
N GLU A 118 -15.99 12.63 -1.59
CA GLU A 118 -15.47 11.95 -2.77
C GLU A 118 -14.05 11.43 -2.55
N ARG A 119 -13.82 10.18 -2.96
CA ARG A 119 -12.50 9.52 -3.01
C ARG A 119 -11.83 9.29 -1.65
N ASN A 120 -12.57 9.37 -0.55
CA ASN A 120 -12.03 9.14 0.78
C ASN A 120 -11.87 7.65 1.13
N ILE A 121 -10.89 7.34 1.99
CA ILE A 121 -10.66 6.00 2.54
C ILE A 121 -10.69 6.12 4.07
N GLY A 122 -11.65 5.44 4.70
CA GLY A 122 -11.69 5.30 6.15
C GLY A 122 -10.97 4.02 6.57
N VAL A 123 -9.89 4.14 7.35
CA VAL A 123 -9.18 3.00 7.92
C VAL A 123 -9.32 3.03 9.44
N GLY A 124 -10.16 2.16 9.99
CA GLY A 124 -10.39 2.03 11.43
C GLY A 124 -9.40 1.11 12.16
N GLY A 125 -8.18 0.93 11.63
CA GLY A 125 -7.22 -0.07 12.13
C GLY A 125 -5.89 -0.11 11.37
N ASN A 126 -5.24 -1.26 11.32
CA ASN A 126 -3.99 -1.45 10.59
C ASN A 126 -4.26 -1.75 9.11
N ALA A 127 -3.60 -1.01 8.21
CA ALA A 127 -3.69 -1.20 6.76
C ALA A 127 -2.35 -1.59 6.12
N ASN A 128 -1.42 -2.16 6.89
CA ASN A 128 -0.12 -2.56 6.37
C ASN A 128 -0.27 -3.61 5.26
N GLY A 129 0.41 -3.40 4.12
CA GLY A 129 0.31 -4.26 2.94
C GLY A 129 -0.94 -4.05 2.07
N SER A 130 -1.74 -3.01 2.32
CA SER A 130 -2.94 -2.72 1.53
C SER A 130 -2.71 -1.63 0.48
N THR A 131 -3.32 -1.80 -0.69
CA THR A 131 -3.40 -0.77 -1.73
C THR A 131 -4.84 -0.28 -1.81
N PHE A 132 -5.06 1.01 -1.60
CA PHE A 132 -6.38 1.63 -1.74
C PHE A 132 -6.37 2.54 -2.97
N ILE A 133 -7.34 2.34 -3.86
CA ILE A 133 -7.45 3.08 -5.12
C ILE A 133 -8.83 3.72 -5.14
N THR A 134 -8.88 5.05 -5.26
CA THR A 134 -10.14 5.82 -5.27
C THR A 134 -10.14 6.84 -6.42
N GLY A 135 -11.33 7.28 -6.83
CA GLY A 135 -11.52 8.18 -7.98
C GLY A 135 -11.84 7.46 -9.29
N ASP A 136 -11.84 8.23 -10.37
CA ASP A 136 -12.35 7.79 -11.69
C ASP A 136 -11.21 7.48 -12.66
N GLY A 137 -11.44 6.57 -13.61
CA GLY A 137 -10.44 6.20 -14.62
C GLY A 137 -9.31 5.30 -14.10
N ASN A 138 -9.46 4.76 -12.90
CA ASN A 138 -8.51 3.83 -12.31
C ASN A 138 -8.53 2.49 -13.05
N SER A 139 -7.46 2.19 -13.79
CA SER A 139 -7.19 0.85 -14.31
C SER A 139 -6.31 0.11 -13.31
N VAL A 140 -6.90 -0.84 -12.60
CA VAL A 140 -6.19 -1.72 -11.67
C VAL A 140 -6.13 -3.09 -12.33
N GLY A 141 -5.00 -3.40 -12.94
CA GLY A 141 -4.81 -4.66 -13.68
C GLY A 141 -5.22 -4.64 -15.16
N ASP A 142 -5.86 -3.57 -15.65
CA ASP A 142 -6.17 -3.44 -17.08
C ASP A 142 -5.00 -2.84 -17.84
N ASP A 143 -4.22 -3.74 -18.41
CA ASP A 143 -3.24 -3.48 -19.45
C ASP A 143 -3.93 -2.85 -20.68
N LYS A 144 -3.88 -1.52 -20.79
CA LYS A 144 -4.48 -0.75 -21.91
C LYS A 144 -3.71 -0.88 -23.23
N ARG A 145 -2.99 -1.98 -23.46
CA ARG A 145 -2.32 -2.22 -24.75
C ARG A 145 -3.37 -2.52 -25.83
N GLN A 146 -3.52 -1.63 -26.80
CA GLN A 146 -4.25 -1.92 -28.03
C GLN A 146 -3.42 -2.88 -28.89
N GLY A 147 -4.02 -3.98 -29.35
CA GLY A 147 -3.39 -4.99 -30.20
C GLY A 147 -3.18 -6.34 -29.52
N ALA A 148 -2.41 -7.24 -30.16
CA ALA A 148 -2.03 -8.51 -29.57
C ALA A 148 -0.80 -8.31 -28.67
N PHE A 149 -0.85 -8.79 -27.43
CA PHE A 149 0.28 -8.72 -26.50
C PHE A 149 0.50 -10.03 -25.78
N VAL A 150 1.74 -10.27 -25.36
CA VAL A 150 2.12 -11.48 -24.61
C VAL A 150 2.34 -11.11 -23.15
N SER A 151 1.72 -11.88 -22.25
CA SER A 151 1.95 -11.79 -20.80
C SER A 151 1.95 -13.20 -20.23
N GLY A 152 2.99 -13.55 -19.46
CA GLY A 152 3.09 -14.88 -18.83
C GLY A 152 2.99 -16.06 -19.81
N GLY A 153 3.49 -15.91 -21.04
CA GLY A 153 3.38 -16.94 -22.09
C GLY A 153 2.01 -17.03 -22.76
N THR A 154 1.04 -16.22 -22.36
CA THR A 154 -0.30 -16.17 -22.96
C THR A 154 -0.38 -14.99 -23.92
N VAL A 155 -0.94 -15.21 -25.11
CA VAL A 155 -1.27 -14.13 -26.06
C VAL A 155 -2.67 -13.61 -25.74
N HIS A 156 -2.78 -12.32 -25.50
CA HIS A 156 -4.02 -11.61 -25.27
C HIS A 156 -4.31 -10.69 -26.46
N GLY A 157 -5.59 -10.52 -26.82
CA GLY A 157 -6.03 -9.71 -27.96
C GLY A 157 -6.38 -10.52 -29.23
N ALA A 158 -6.95 -9.87 -30.23
CA ALA A 158 -7.36 -10.51 -31.47
C ALA A 158 -6.14 -10.88 -32.33
N VAL A 159 -6.01 -12.16 -32.66
CA VAL A 159 -4.97 -12.68 -33.57
C VAL A 159 -5.66 -13.22 -34.82
N VAL A 160 -5.31 -12.69 -35.99
CA VAL A 160 -5.73 -13.24 -37.29
C VAL A 160 -4.50 -13.86 -37.96
N GLY A 161 -4.44 -15.19 -37.99
CA GLY A 161 -3.36 -15.97 -38.62
C GLY A 161 -2.59 -16.88 -37.66
N THR A 162 -1.69 -17.70 -38.21
CA THR A 162 -0.79 -18.59 -37.46
C THR A 162 0.59 -17.93 -37.33
N ASN A 163 1.06 -17.68 -36.11
CA ASN A 163 2.42 -17.23 -35.88
C ASN A 163 3.30 -18.43 -35.53
N THR A 164 4.23 -18.79 -36.42
CA THR A 164 5.26 -19.79 -36.18
C THR A 164 6.60 -19.08 -35.99
N GLY A 165 7.09 -19.02 -34.75
CA GLY A 165 8.37 -18.42 -34.38
C GLY A 165 8.56 -18.28 -32.87
N THR A 166 9.78 -17.98 -32.42
CA THR A 166 10.10 -17.68 -31.01
C THR A 166 9.85 -16.20 -30.75
N ILE A 167 8.94 -15.87 -29.82
CA ILE A 167 8.72 -14.49 -29.39
C ILE A 167 9.71 -14.14 -28.27
N THR A 168 10.71 -13.32 -28.58
CA THR A 168 11.65 -12.78 -27.59
C THR A 168 11.12 -11.43 -27.09
N GLY A 169 10.28 -11.44 -26.06
CA GLY A 169 9.82 -10.22 -25.40
C GLY A 169 10.91 -9.66 -24.49
N ASN A 170 11.53 -8.54 -24.87
CA ASN A 170 12.41 -7.79 -23.97
C ASN A 170 11.51 -6.95 -23.04
N TYR A 171 10.99 -7.57 -21.97
CA TYR A 171 10.25 -6.86 -20.95
C TYR A 171 11.23 -5.95 -20.20
N GLY A 172 11.12 -4.64 -20.43
CA GLY A 172 11.85 -3.65 -19.68
C GLY A 172 11.53 -3.79 -18.19
N THR A 173 12.49 -4.28 -17.43
CA THR A 173 12.43 -4.41 -15.98
C THR A 173 12.28 -3.00 -15.38
N PRO A 174 11.30 -2.75 -14.48
CA PRO A 174 11.18 -1.47 -13.80
C PRO A 174 12.49 -1.09 -13.10
N ALA A 175 12.90 0.16 -13.27
CA ALA A 175 14.13 0.72 -12.72
C ALA A 175 14.26 0.42 -11.23
N GLY A 176 15.28 -0.37 -10.87
CA GLY A 176 15.60 -0.73 -9.49
C GLY A 176 16.10 -2.16 -9.27
N GLN A 177 16.12 -3.03 -10.29
CA GLN A 177 16.60 -4.41 -10.13
C GLN A 177 18.06 -4.57 -10.59
N ALA A 178 18.94 -4.87 -9.62
CA ALA A 178 20.09 -5.77 -9.68
C ALA A 178 20.67 -6.17 -11.07
N GLN A 179 20.89 -5.23 -11.98
CA GLN A 179 21.28 -5.53 -13.35
C GLN A 179 22.76 -5.94 -13.48
N ASP A 180 23.53 -5.86 -12.39
CA ASP A 180 24.94 -6.24 -12.33
C ASP A 180 25.24 -7.36 -11.30
N ASP A 181 24.24 -8.08 -10.76
CA ASP A 181 24.58 -9.25 -9.92
C ASP A 181 25.07 -10.40 -10.82
N PRO A 182 26.34 -10.84 -10.68
CA PRO A 182 26.91 -11.91 -11.52
C PRO A 182 26.16 -13.25 -11.41
N LEU A 183 25.29 -13.42 -10.41
CA LEU A 183 24.43 -14.61 -10.27
C LEU A 183 23.26 -14.61 -11.25
N THR A 184 22.83 -13.44 -11.74
CA THR A 184 21.69 -13.31 -12.66
C THR A 184 21.82 -14.15 -13.94
N PRO A 185 22.94 -14.10 -14.69
CA PRO A 185 23.12 -14.95 -15.86
C PRO A 185 23.18 -16.45 -15.51
N ILE A 186 23.70 -16.80 -14.33
CA ILE A 186 23.79 -18.20 -13.87
C ILE A 186 22.39 -18.75 -13.58
N ILE A 187 21.54 -17.97 -12.90
CA ILE A 187 20.12 -18.32 -12.63
C ILE A 187 19.35 -18.52 -13.93
N ALA A 188 19.53 -17.63 -14.90
CA ALA A 188 18.89 -17.75 -16.21
C ALA A 188 19.30 -19.03 -16.95
N GLN A 189 20.57 -19.41 -16.89
CA GLN A 189 21.05 -20.65 -17.49
C GLN A 189 20.52 -21.89 -16.76
N LEU A 190 20.45 -21.89 -15.43
CA LEU A 190 19.87 -23.00 -14.65
C LEU A 190 18.41 -23.25 -15.05
N ARG A 191 17.57 -22.21 -15.11
CA ARG A 191 16.17 -22.34 -15.52
C ARG A 191 16.01 -22.84 -16.96
N SER A 192 16.91 -22.43 -17.86
CA SER A 192 16.96 -22.97 -19.23
C SER A 192 17.27 -24.47 -19.24
N VAL A 193 18.20 -24.92 -18.39
CA VAL A 193 18.50 -26.34 -18.23
C VAL A 193 17.32 -27.10 -17.62
N THR A 194 16.66 -26.55 -16.60
CA THR A 194 15.43 -27.10 -16.02
C THR A 194 14.37 -27.33 -17.09
N ALA A 195 14.10 -26.33 -17.94
CA ALA A 195 13.12 -26.44 -19.01
C ALA A 195 13.48 -27.55 -20.03
N GLN A 196 14.76 -27.70 -20.36
CA GLN A 196 15.24 -28.78 -21.22
C GLN A 196 15.12 -30.16 -20.56
N MET A 197 15.37 -30.26 -19.24
CA MET A 197 15.22 -31.52 -18.49
C MET A 197 13.76 -31.96 -18.41
N GLN A 198 12.83 -31.02 -18.19
CA GLN A 198 11.39 -31.28 -18.20
C GLN A 198 10.92 -31.79 -19.57
N GLN A 199 11.38 -31.18 -20.66
CA GLN A 199 11.07 -31.65 -22.03
C GLN A 199 11.60 -33.05 -22.33
N ARG A 200 12.68 -33.48 -21.64
CA ARG A 200 13.30 -34.80 -21.79
C ARG A 200 12.72 -35.85 -20.83
N GLY A 201 11.71 -35.50 -20.03
CA GLY A 201 11.09 -36.41 -19.06
C GLY A 201 11.93 -36.70 -17.82
N LYS A 202 12.95 -35.86 -17.54
CA LYS A 202 13.79 -35.94 -16.33
C LYS A 202 13.25 -35.03 -15.24
N GLY A 203 12.07 -35.36 -14.70
CA GLY A 203 11.36 -34.53 -13.72
C GLY A 203 12.15 -34.31 -12.43
N ASP A 204 12.70 -35.39 -11.87
CA ASP A 204 13.42 -35.35 -10.60
C ASP A 204 14.69 -34.48 -10.66
N ASP A 205 15.53 -34.68 -11.70
CA ASP A 205 16.70 -33.83 -11.96
C ASP A 205 16.31 -32.35 -12.16
N ALA A 206 15.17 -32.09 -12.80
CA ALA A 206 14.71 -30.73 -13.05
C ALA A 206 14.27 -30.02 -11.77
N GLU A 207 13.61 -30.73 -10.85
CA GLU A 207 13.23 -30.17 -9.56
C GLU A 207 14.46 -29.79 -8.72
N ASP A 208 15.50 -30.64 -8.73
CA ASP A 208 16.75 -30.36 -8.04
C ASP A 208 17.50 -29.14 -8.62
N VAL A 209 17.50 -28.98 -9.95
CA VAL A 209 18.11 -27.80 -10.61
C VAL A 209 17.29 -26.52 -10.32
N GLU A 210 15.97 -26.61 -10.32
CA GLU A 210 15.10 -25.48 -9.98
C GLU A 210 15.28 -25.04 -8.53
N GLU A 211 15.48 -25.99 -7.61
CA GLU A 211 15.78 -25.71 -6.22
C GLU A 211 17.10 -24.94 -6.05
N VAL A 212 18.14 -25.27 -6.83
CA VAL A 212 19.39 -24.48 -6.87
C VAL A 212 19.12 -23.05 -7.36
N ALA A 213 18.35 -22.89 -8.45
CA ALA A 213 18.02 -21.56 -8.99
C ALA A 213 17.27 -20.70 -7.95
N ARG A 214 16.33 -21.30 -7.21
CA ARG A 214 15.59 -20.64 -6.13
C ARG A 214 16.48 -20.17 -4.98
N ILE A 215 17.51 -20.94 -4.62
CA ILE A 215 18.46 -20.56 -3.58
C ILE A 215 19.33 -19.38 -4.04
N LEU A 216 19.74 -19.37 -5.31
CA LEU A 216 20.48 -18.25 -5.90
C LEU A 216 19.63 -16.97 -5.98
N ASP A 217 18.34 -17.05 -6.31
CA ASP A 217 17.42 -15.90 -6.21
C ASP A 217 17.38 -15.33 -4.78
N GLN A 218 17.38 -16.20 -3.75
CA GLN A 218 17.44 -15.76 -2.37
C GLN A 218 18.76 -15.08 -2.02
N ALA A 219 19.87 -15.50 -2.63
CA ALA A 219 21.17 -14.87 -2.46
C ALA A 219 21.18 -13.46 -3.07
N VAL A 220 20.61 -13.28 -4.28
CA VAL A 220 20.46 -11.97 -4.93
C VAL A 220 19.57 -11.04 -4.08
N ARG A 221 18.44 -11.55 -3.56
CA ARG A 221 17.58 -10.76 -2.65
C ARG A 221 18.30 -10.37 -1.36
N ALA A 222 19.09 -11.27 -0.79
CA ALA A 222 19.89 -10.96 0.40
C ALA A 222 20.94 -9.87 0.10
N GLN A 223 21.51 -9.82 -1.11
CA GLN A 223 22.40 -8.74 -1.54
C GLN A 223 21.67 -7.39 -1.61
N VAL A 224 20.49 -7.36 -2.23
CA VAL A 224 19.66 -6.14 -2.34
C VAL A 224 19.26 -5.61 -0.96
N ASP A 225 19.00 -6.52 -0.01
CA ASP A 225 18.71 -6.19 1.39
C ASP A 225 19.95 -5.76 2.20
N GLY A 226 21.16 -5.78 1.63
CA GLY A 226 22.42 -5.48 2.33
C GLY A 226 22.86 -6.57 3.33
N LYS A 227 22.33 -7.79 3.23
CA LYS A 227 22.58 -8.91 4.15
C LYS A 227 23.68 -9.84 3.62
N SER A 228 24.92 -9.37 3.63
CA SER A 228 26.08 -10.07 3.05
C SER A 228 26.32 -11.48 3.62
N GLU A 229 26.17 -11.68 4.94
CA GLU A 229 26.32 -13.00 5.57
C GLU A 229 25.28 -14.01 5.07
N ARG A 230 24.03 -13.55 4.93
CA ARG A 230 22.92 -14.37 4.42
C ARG A 230 23.14 -14.73 2.94
N ARG A 231 23.69 -13.80 2.15
CA ARG A 231 24.09 -14.09 0.76
C ARG A 231 25.17 -15.17 0.71
N ALA A 232 26.23 -15.05 1.51
CA ALA A 232 27.31 -16.03 1.54
C ALA A 232 26.83 -17.42 1.95
N ALA A 233 25.96 -17.52 2.97
CA ALA A 233 25.35 -18.78 3.37
C ALA A 233 24.53 -19.42 2.24
N LYS A 234 23.75 -18.62 1.51
CA LYS A 234 22.93 -19.09 0.38
C LYS A 234 23.77 -19.50 -0.82
N LEU A 235 24.88 -18.82 -1.10
CA LEU A 235 25.81 -19.22 -2.15
C LEU A 235 26.46 -20.57 -1.85
N ASN A 236 26.87 -20.81 -0.60
CA ASN A 236 27.46 -22.10 -0.23
C ASN A 236 26.43 -23.24 -0.34
N ASP A 237 25.19 -23.03 0.11
CA ASP A 237 24.10 -24.00 -0.03
C ASP A 237 23.82 -24.31 -1.51
N ALA A 238 23.74 -23.29 -2.37
CA ALA A 238 23.58 -23.45 -3.81
C ALA A 238 24.73 -24.23 -4.44
N ARG A 239 25.98 -23.97 -4.06
CA ARG A 239 27.15 -24.70 -4.56
C ARG A 239 27.11 -26.18 -4.17
N THR A 240 26.82 -26.48 -2.91
CA THR A 240 26.74 -27.87 -2.42
C THR A 240 25.65 -28.65 -3.16
N LYS A 241 24.46 -28.05 -3.33
CA LYS A 241 23.37 -28.67 -4.08
C LYS A 241 23.70 -28.82 -5.56
N LEU A 242 24.23 -27.78 -6.20
CA LEU A 242 24.61 -27.85 -7.62
C LEU A 242 25.68 -28.92 -7.86
N GLN A 243 26.63 -29.08 -6.95
CA GLN A 243 27.63 -30.14 -7.03
C GLN A 243 27.01 -31.53 -6.97
N ALA A 244 26.01 -31.75 -6.10
CA ALA A 244 25.31 -33.02 -6.02
C ALA A 244 24.59 -33.36 -7.33
N VAL A 245 23.92 -32.38 -7.95
CA VAL A 245 23.18 -32.58 -9.21
C VAL A 245 24.13 -32.70 -10.41
N ALA A 246 25.24 -31.97 -10.40
CA ALA A 246 26.23 -32.00 -11.49
C ALA A 246 26.98 -33.34 -11.60
N GLN A 247 27.05 -34.14 -10.52
CA GLN A 247 27.58 -35.51 -10.58
C GLN A 247 26.75 -36.42 -11.50
N GLN A 248 25.46 -36.14 -11.63
CA GLN A 248 24.52 -36.93 -12.43
C GLN A 248 24.28 -36.33 -13.83
N ASN A 249 24.63 -35.05 -14.02
CA ASN A 249 24.39 -34.32 -15.25
C ASN A 249 25.63 -33.52 -15.68
N SER A 250 26.37 -34.06 -16.66
CA SER A 250 27.59 -33.43 -17.22
C SER A 250 27.36 -32.03 -17.79
N GLY A 251 26.14 -31.72 -18.24
CA GLY A 251 25.74 -30.40 -18.71
C GLY A 251 25.79 -29.29 -17.65
N LEU A 252 25.80 -29.65 -16.36
CA LEU A 252 25.84 -28.69 -15.25
C LEU A 252 27.26 -28.34 -14.78
N GLN A 253 28.29 -29.04 -15.23
CA GLN A 253 29.69 -28.81 -14.82
C GLN A 253 30.16 -27.39 -15.17
N LYS A 254 29.73 -26.86 -16.31
CA LYS A 254 30.03 -25.47 -16.72
C LYS A 254 29.39 -24.44 -15.79
N LEU A 255 28.17 -24.72 -15.30
CA LEU A 255 27.47 -23.84 -14.36
C LEU A 255 28.09 -23.89 -12.96
N GLN A 256 28.56 -25.05 -12.54
CA GLN A 256 29.31 -25.22 -11.30
C GLN A 256 30.61 -24.39 -11.31
N GLN A 257 31.33 -24.38 -12.43
CA GLN A 257 32.54 -23.55 -12.56
C GLN A 257 32.19 -22.06 -12.45
N LEU A 258 31.19 -21.60 -13.19
CA LEU A 258 30.76 -20.19 -13.15
C LEU A 258 30.31 -19.75 -11.76
N LEU A 259 29.61 -20.60 -11.00
CA LEU A 259 29.19 -20.28 -9.63
C LEU A 259 30.35 -20.29 -8.61
N SER A 260 31.45 -20.98 -8.94
CA SER A 260 32.66 -20.99 -8.11
C SER A 260 33.48 -19.71 -8.30
N ASP A 261 33.35 -19.06 -9.45
CA ASP A 261 34.07 -17.83 -9.81
C ASP A 261 33.38 -16.54 -9.27
N VAL A 262 32.17 -16.67 -8.68
CA VAL A 262 31.36 -15.57 -8.10
C VAL A 262 31.48 -15.52 -6.58
#